data_AF-A0A429XA36-F1
#
_entry.id   AF-A0A429XA36-F1
#
_cell.length_a   1.000
_cell.length_b   1.000
_cell.length_c   1.000
_cell.angle_alpha   90.00
_cell.angle_beta   90.00
_cell.angle_gamma   90.00
#
_symmetry.space_group_name_H-M   'P 1'
#
loop_
_entity.id
_entity.type
_entity.pdbx_description
1 polymer ?
#
loop_
_entity_poly.entity_id
_entity_poly.type
_entity_poly.pdbx_seq_one_letter_code
_entity_poly.pdbx_strand_id
1 'polypeptide(L)' 'MKRNPTQYAQLISKFISEVRNIYERENGEPEVKPLINCPVCQAETDNYGCVWQYNKHVQFYCENCDFGFMQ' A
#
# COMPACT_ATOMS: atom_id res chain seq x y z
N MET A 1 -22.03 -3.17 6.67
CA MET A 1 -21.28 -3.69 7.83
C MET A 1 -20.20 -2.68 8.20
N LYS A 2 -20.21 -2.11 9.41
CA LYS A 2 -19.12 -1.24 9.88
C LYS A 2 -17.92 -2.13 10.25
N ARG A 3 -16.77 -1.95 9.60
CA ARG A 3 -15.55 -2.71 9.93
C ARG A 3 -15.08 -2.35 11.33
N ASN A 4 -14.61 -3.33 12.09
CA ASN A 4 -13.99 -3.11 13.39
C ASN A 4 -12.73 -2.24 13.19
N PRO A 5 -12.55 -1.11 13.92
CA PRO A 5 -11.40 -0.22 13.78
C PRO A 5 -10.05 -0.94 13.86
N THR A 6 -9.93 -1.96 14.73
CA THR A 6 -8.70 -2.75 14.89
C THR A 6 -8.37 -3.56 13.64
N GLN A 7 -9.39 -4.15 13.00
CA GLN A 7 -9.22 -4.94 11.79
C GLN A 7 -8.80 -4.06 10.60
N TYR A 8 -9.35 -2.84 10.53
CA TYR A 8 -8.99 -1.88 9.50
C TYR A 8 -7.51 -1.47 9.61
N ALA A 9 -7.06 -1.10 10.81
CA ALA A 9 -5.65 -0.76 11.05
C ALA A 9 -4.70 -1.91 10.70
N GLN A 10 -5.08 -3.16 10.98
CA GLN A 10 -4.30 -4.35 10.63
C GLN A 10 -4.17 -4.53 9.11
N LEU A 11 -5.24 -4.30 8.35
CA LEU A 11 -5.22 -4.40 6.87
C LEU A 11 -4.28 -3.35 6.27
N ILE A 12 -4.34 -2.11 6.76
CA ILE A 12 -3.44 -1.03 6.32
C ILE A 12 -1.98 -1.35 6.69
N SER A 13 -1.72 -1.84 7.90
CA SER A 13 -0.37 -2.21 8.34
C SER A 13 0.25 -3.32 7.49
N LYS A 14 -0.55 -4.35 7.13
CA LYS A 14 -0.12 -5.42 6.22
C LYS A 14 0.22 -4.86 4.83
N PHE A 15 -0.63 -4.02 4.29
CA PHE A 15 -0.39 -3.37 3.00
C PHE A 15 0.90 -2.54 3.00
N ILE A 16 1.11 -1.72 4.04
CA ILE A 16 2.33 -0.90 4.17
C ILE A 16 3.58 -1.80 4.22
N SER A 17 3.49 -2.93 4.93
CA SER A 17 4.57 -3.91 5.01
C SER A 17 4.86 -4.54 3.65
N GLU A 18 3.83 -4.89 2.89
CA GLU A 18 3.95 -5.43 1.53
C GLU A 18 4.64 -4.44 0.59
N VAL A 19 4.20 -3.17 0.57
CA VAL A 19 4.85 -2.12 -0.22
C VAL A 19 6.32 -1.95 0.17
N ARG A 20 6.62 -1.91 1.48
CA ARG A 20 8.02 -1.78 1.95
C ARG A 20 8.88 -2.96 1.52
N ASN A 21 8.37 -4.18 1.61
CA ASN A 21 9.10 -5.38 1.20
C ASN A 21 9.43 -5.37 -0.30
N ILE A 22 8.53 -4.83 -1.14
CA ILE A 22 8.79 -4.64 -2.57
C ILE A 22 9.96 -3.66 -2.74
N TYR A 23 9.90 -2.49 -2.12
CA TYR A 23 10.96 -1.48 -2.27
C TYR A 23 12.31 -1.94 -1.68
N GLU A 24 12.28 -2.74 -0.62
CA GLU A 24 13.49 -3.30 -0.01
C GLU A 24 14.15 -4.34 -0.91
N ARG A 25 13.38 -5.26 -1.51
CA ARG A 25 13.90 -6.26 -2.45
C ARG A 25 14.54 -5.62 -3.68
N GLU A 26 13.96 -4.54 -4.16
CA GLU A 26 14.38 -3.85 -5.38
C GLU A 26 15.37 -2.70 -5.09
N ASN A 27 15.73 -2.49 -3.81
CA ASN A 27 16.57 -1.40 -3.32
C ASN A 27 16.12 0.00 -3.82
N GLY A 28 14.81 0.22 -3.91
CA GLY A 28 14.27 1.42 -4.52
C GLY A 28 12.88 1.22 -5.09
N GLU A 29 12.48 2.17 -5.94
CA GLU A 29 11.28 2.01 -6.75
C GLU A 29 11.55 0.95 -7.83
N PRO A 30 10.72 -0.11 -7.94
CA PRO A 30 10.88 -1.10 -9.00
C PRO A 30 10.67 -0.48 -10.38
N GLU A 31 11.39 -0.98 -11.37
CA GLU A 31 11.19 -0.61 -12.78
C GLU A 31 9.77 -0.96 -13.26
N VAL A 32 9.23 -2.09 -12.78
CA VAL A 32 7.85 -2.52 -12.99
C VAL A 32 7.20 -2.78 -11.64
N LYS A 33 6.21 -1.96 -11.26
CA LYS A 33 5.48 -2.14 -10.00
C LYS A 33 4.61 -3.40 -10.05
N PRO A 34 4.80 -4.38 -9.14
CA PRO A 34 3.90 -5.51 -9.05
C PRO A 34 2.50 -5.05 -8.62
N LEU A 35 1.47 -5.74 -9.11
CA LEU A 35 0.11 -5.53 -8.64
C LEU A 35 -0.03 -6.04 -7.21
N ILE A 36 -0.68 -5.25 -6.36
CA ILE A 36 -1.06 -5.64 -5.00
C ILE A 36 -2.56 -5.39 -4.78
N ASN A 37 -3.13 -6.07 -3.79
CA ASN A 37 -4.57 -5.97 -3.52
C ASN A 37 -4.89 -4.77 -2.61
N CYS A 38 -5.85 -3.95 -3.02
CA CYS A 38 -6.36 -2.88 -2.18
C CYS A 38 -6.86 -3.45 -0.83
N PRO A 39 -6.42 -2.90 0.32
CA PRO A 39 -6.79 -3.42 1.63
C PRO A 39 -8.28 -3.19 1.95
N VAL A 40 -8.98 -2.39 1.12
CA VAL A 40 -10.38 -2.05 1.30
C VAL A 40 -11.29 -2.85 0.37
N CYS A 41 -11.07 -2.83 -0.95
CA CYS A 41 -11.95 -3.46 -1.93
C CYS A 41 -11.37 -4.74 -2.56
N GLN A 42 -10.11 -5.09 -2.27
CA GLN A 42 -9.39 -6.24 -2.82
C GLN A 42 -9.19 -6.21 -4.34
N ALA A 43 -9.47 -5.09 -5.01
CA ALA A 43 -9.07 -4.91 -6.40
C ALA A 43 -7.55 -4.75 -6.49
N GLU A 44 -6.97 -5.33 -7.54
CA GLU A 44 -5.55 -5.19 -7.88
C GLU A 44 -5.23 -3.75 -8.29
N THR A 45 -4.04 -3.28 -7.92
CA THR A 45 -3.55 -1.93 -8.22
C THR A 45 -2.03 -1.88 -8.06
N ASP A 46 -1.38 -1.07 -8.89
CA ASP A 46 0.03 -0.67 -8.78
C ASP A 46 0.19 0.80 -8.32
N ASN A 47 -0.92 1.45 -7.97
CA ASN A 47 -0.98 2.87 -7.59
C ASN A 47 -0.57 3.08 -6.12
N TYR A 48 0.67 2.72 -5.84
CA TYR A 48 1.34 2.94 -4.57
C TYR A 48 2.77 3.46 -4.77
N GLY A 49 3.26 4.11 -3.73
CA GLY A 49 4.59 4.73 -3.69
C GLY A 49 5.24 4.54 -2.32
N CYS A 50 6.57 4.58 -2.29
CA CYS A 50 7.32 4.69 -1.05
C CYS A 50 8.41 5.75 -1.23
N VAL A 51 8.52 6.68 -0.28
CA VAL A 51 9.56 7.72 -0.27
C VAL A 51 10.90 7.10 0.18
N TRP A 52 11.44 6.20 -0.64
CA TRP A 52 12.52 5.27 -0.27
C TRP A 52 13.79 5.96 0.20
N GLN A 53 14.19 7.03 -0.49
CA GLN A 53 15.43 7.77 -0.24
C GLN A 53 15.36 8.72 0.98
N TYR A 54 14.20 8.82 1.64
CA TYR A 54 14.00 9.69 2.80
C TYR A 54 13.43 8.89 3.98
N ASN A 55 12.14 9.05 4.26
CA ASN A 55 11.48 8.56 5.47
C ASN A 55 10.79 7.21 5.26
N LYS A 56 10.82 6.65 4.04
CA LYS A 56 10.16 5.38 3.68
C LYS A 56 8.65 5.40 4.00
N HIS A 57 8.04 6.57 3.84
CA HIS A 57 6.59 6.76 3.95
C HIS A 57 5.89 6.14 2.76
N VAL A 58 4.78 5.44 3.02
CA VAL A 58 4.00 4.75 1.98
C VAL A 58 2.82 5.62 1.58
N GLN A 59 2.66 5.79 0.28
CA GLN A 59 1.53 6.48 -0.34
C GLN A 59 0.72 5.47 -1.14
N PHE A 60 -0.60 5.59 -1.07
CA PHE A 60 -1.50 4.69 -1.78
C PHE A 60 -2.78 5.40 -2.21
N TYR A 61 -3.27 5.04 -3.40
CA TYR A 61 -4.62 5.35 -3.84
C TYR A 61 -5.22 4.18 -4.63
N CYS A 62 -6.52 3.95 -4.45
CA CYS A 62 -7.26 2.93 -5.16
C CYS A 62 -8.42 3.56 -5.94
N GLU A 63 -8.31 3.54 -7.27
CA GLU A 63 -9.31 4.08 -8.19
C GLU A 63 -10.66 3.35 -8.12
N ASN A 64 -10.67 2.09 -7.69
CA ASN A 64 -11.90 1.28 -7.63
C ASN A 64 -12.80 1.62 -6.43
N CYS A 65 -12.26 2.19 -5.36
CA CYS A 65 -13.03 2.48 -4.14
C CYS A 65 -12.74 3.84 -3.51
N ASP A 66 -12.03 4.70 -4.25
CA ASP A 66 -11.61 6.05 -3.83
C ASP A 66 -10.91 6.11 -2.47
N PHE A 67 -10.29 5.00 -2.08
CA PHE A 67 -9.55 4.92 -0.84
C PHE A 67 -8.10 5.32 -1.06
N GLY A 68 -7.59 6.23 -0.24
CA GLY A 68 -6.18 6.61 -0.24
C GLY A 68 -5.67 6.92 1.16
N PHE A 69 -4.36 6.80 1.34
CA PHE A 69 -3.68 7.19 2.57
C PHE A 69 -2.21 7.53 2.30
N MET A 70 -1.63 8.23 3.28
CA MET A 70 -0.20 8.53 3.36
C MET A 70 0.23 8.27 4.80
N GLN A 71 1.20 7.38 5.01
CA GLN A 71 1.82 7.14 6.31
C GLN A 71 3.25 7.60 6.28
#